data_AF-A0A2Z3HT74-F1
#
_entry.id   AF-A0A2Z3HT74-F1
#
_cell.length_a   1.000
_cell.length_b   1.000
_cell.length_c   1.000
_cell.angle_alpha   90.00
_cell.angle_beta   90.00
_cell.angle_gamma   90.00
#
_symmetry.space_group_name_H-M   'P 1'
#
loop_
_entity.id
_entity.type
_entity.pdbx_description
1 polymer ?
#
loop_
_entity_poly.entity_id
_entity_poly.type
_entity_poly.pdbx_seq_one_letter_code
_entity_poly.pdbx_strand_id
1 'polypeptide(L)'
;MDVNPIFILCLILSLTLFSISSKIVKHSIKGYQRLALRVMSLVLALVSLSIPITYVLNNLGENPLYATFRAYPYTELLIILSAPLIGTLHRLLTTHKRNPVITGLCLIIMLSYVSLPFAKPLIRPLQKDLQNKWSNDVAIQTTASTCGPSSLATIFKYYGKEDTEANIAKQAYTSASSTENWYLARYADEQGFNYQFLTIAGLDKIPTPAIIGVRLGNMGHFITLLNNDNGLYEIADSLSGKSFLSLEQFNQRYRYTGFVLHITPR
;
A
#
# COMPACT_ATOMS: atom_id res chain seq x y z
N MET A 1 -6.53 -12.19 10.99
CA MET A 1 -6.68 -11.02 10.11
C MET A 1 -5.43 -10.22 10.34
N ASP A 2 -4.54 -10.22 9.36
CA ASP A 2 -3.25 -9.58 9.47
C ASP A 2 -3.42 -8.11 9.09
N VAL A 3 -3.81 -7.31 10.08
CA VAL A 3 -3.95 -5.86 9.94
C VAL A 3 -2.62 -5.24 10.36
N ASN A 4 -2.19 -4.23 9.60
CA ASN A 4 -1.04 -3.42 9.96
C ASN A 4 -1.22 -2.86 11.40
N PRO A 5 -0.33 -3.18 12.37
CA PRO A 5 -0.48 -2.75 13.76
C PRO A 5 -0.47 -1.23 13.92
N ILE A 6 0.08 -0.49 12.94
CA ILE A 6 0.03 0.97 12.88
C ILE A 6 -1.43 1.47 12.87
N PHE A 7 -2.40 0.67 12.40
CA PHE A 7 -3.81 1.03 12.45
C PHE A 7 -4.28 1.37 13.88
N ILE A 8 -3.98 0.53 14.86
CA ILE A 8 -4.39 0.75 16.26
C ILE A 8 -3.74 2.04 16.79
N LEU A 9 -2.46 2.24 16.48
CA LEU A 9 -1.73 3.46 16.84
C LEU A 9 -2.38 4.71 16.22
N CYS A 10 -2.76 4.65 14.94
CA CYS A 10 -3.48 5.73 14.25
C CYS A 10 -4.82 6.06 14.93
N LEU A 11 -5.59 5.06 15.37
CA LEU A 11 -6.85 5.29 16.07
C LEU A 11 -6.64 5.99 17.42
N ILE A 12 -5.67 5.54 18.21
CA ILE A 12 -5.37 6.13 19.52
C ILE A 12 -4.88 7.57 19.34
N LEU A 13 -3.89 7.79 18.48
CA LEU A 13 -3.30 9.12 18.28
C LEU A 13 -4.31 10.10 17.67
N SER A 14 -5.15 9.65 16.74
CA SER A 14 -6.18 10.53 16.14
C SER A 14 -7.22 10.96 17.17
N LEU A 15 -7.67 10.09 18.07
CA LEU A 15 -8.55 10.45 19.20
C LEU A 15 -7.88 11.44 20.15
N THR A 16 -6.60 11.24 20.46
CA THR A 16 -5.81 12.17 21.29
C THR A 16 -5.70 13.54 20.64
N LEU A 17 -5.31 13.60 19.37
CA LEU A 17 -5.17 14.86 18.61
C LEU A 17 -6.51 15.59 18.43
N PHE A 18 -7.58 14.85 18.17
CA PHE A 18 -8.95 15.39 18.13
C PHE A 18 -9.33 16.01 19.49
N SER A 19 -9.06 15.30 20.58
CA SER A 19 -9.37 15.77 21.95
C SER A 19 -8.56 16.99 22.35
N ILE A 20 -7.30 17.07 21.93
CA ILE A 20 -6.42 18.21 22.18
C ILE A 20 -6.90 19.42 21.37
N SER A 21 -7.05 19.28 20.06
CA SER A 21 -7.44 20.38 19.16
C SER A 21 -8.83 20.96 19.49
N SER A 22 -9.81 20.12 19.83
CA SER A 22 -11.15 20.55 20.27
C SER A 22 -11.13 21.32 21.60
N LYS A 23 -10.13 21.09 22.46
CA LYS A 23 -9.95 21.79 23.75
C LYS A 23 -9.04 23.01 23.67
N ILE A 24 -8.04 23.04 22.79
CA ILE A 24 -7.07 24.14 22.72
C ILE A 24 -7.71 25.42 22.19
N VAL A 25 -8.68 25.33 21.28
CA VAL A 25 -9.41 26.50 20.75
C VAL A 25 -10.42 27.05 21.78
N LYS A 26 -9.90 27.49 22.93
CA LYS A 26 -10.61 28.18 24.00
C LYS A 26 -10.74 29.68 23.70
N HIS A 27 -11.72 30.31 24.34
CA HIS A 27 -11.96 31.75 24.23
C HIS A 27 -10.80 32.62 24.72
N SER A 28 -9.88 32.08 25.54
CA SER A 28 -8.74 32.82 26.09
C SER A 28 -7.60 33.09 25.09
N ILE A 29 -7.69 32.57 23.86
CA ILE A 29 -6.65 32.72 22.84
C ILE A 29 -6.91 33.95 21.96
N LYS A 30 -5.86 34.74 21.70
CA LYS A 30 -5.93 35.94 20.84
C LYS A 30 -6.42 35.59 19.43
N GLY A 31 -7.06 36.54 18.74
CA GLY A 31 -7.66 36.31 17.41
C GLY A 31 -6.69 35.72 16.38
N TYR A 32 -5.49 36.30 16.26
CA TYR A 32 -4.47 35.84 15.31
C TYR A 32 -3.97 34.41 15.61
N GLN A 33 -3.83 34.04 16.88
CA GLN A 33 -3.43 32.69 17.29
C GLN A 33 -4.49 31.66 16.92
N ARG A 34 -5.78 32.01 17.06
CA ARG A 34 -6.89 31.14 16.62
C ARG A 34 -6.88 30.94 15.10
N LEU A 35 -6.60 31.98 14.33
CA LEU A 35 -6.47 31.88 12.88
C LEU A 35 -5.27 30.98 12.50
N ALA A 36 -4.11 31.21 13.12
CA ALA A 36 -2.90 30.42 12.87
C ALA A 36 -3.13 28.92 13.14
N LEU A 37 -3.80 28.57 14.25
CA LEU A 37 -4.15 27.17 14.54
C LEU A 37 -5.08 26.54 13.51
N ARG A 38 -6.04 27.30 12.97
CA ARG A 38 -6.94 26.82 11.90
C ARG A 38 -6.18 26.56 10.60
N VAL A 39 -5.32 27.51 10.21
CA VAL A 39 -4.49 27.38 9.01
C VAL A 39 -3.55 26.19 9.17
N MET A 40 -2.90 26.04 10.32
CA MET A 40 -2.02 24.90 10.60
C MET A 40 -2.78 23.57 10.50
N SER A 41 -3.94 23.45 11.15
CA SER A 41 -4.78 22.25 11.07
C SER A 41 -5.22 21.94 9.64
N LEU A 42 -5.52 22.95 8.83
CA LEU A 42 -5.86 22.78 7.42
C LEU A 42 -4.65 22.25 6.63
N VAL A 43 -3.47 22.85 6.78
CA VAL A 43 -2.24 22.40 6.12
C VAL A 43 -1.91 20.95 6.47
N LEU A 44 -2.01 20.59 7.76
CA LEU A 44 -1.82 19.21 8.22
C LEU A 44 -2.84 18.23 7.60
N ALA A 45 -4.10 18.63 7.48
CA ALA A 45 -5.12 17.83 6.82
C ALA A 45 -4.86 17.65 5.32
N LEU A 46 -4.31 18.66 4.64
CA LEU A 46 -3.91 18.54 3.23
C LEU A 46 -2.77 17.53 3.05
N VAL A 47 -1.81 17.49 3.97
CA VAL A 47 -0.77 16.45 3.98
C VAL A 47 -1.40 15.06 4.19
N SER A 48 -2.32 14.93 5.14
CA SER A 48 -3.05 13.68 5.38
C SER A 48 -3.79 13.17 4.13
N LEU A 49 -4.39 14.07 3.34
CA LEU A 49 -5.13 13.73 2.13
C LEU A 49 -4.29 13.05 1.04
N SER A 50 -2.95 13.22 1.06
CA SER A 50 -2.04 12.51 0.16
C SER A 50 -2.19 10.99 0.20
N ILE A 51 -2.63 10.43 1.33
CA ILE A 51 -2.83 8.99 1.48
C ILE A 51 -4.14 8.53 0.80
N PRO A 52 -5.34 8.98 1.20
CA PRO A 52 -6.60 8.48 0.66
C PRO A 52 -6.92 8.98 -0.76
N ILE A 53 -6.38 10.14 -1.19
CA ILE A 53 -6.73 10.70 -2.51
C ILE A 53 -6.35 9.73 -3.64
N THR A 54 -5.24 9.01 -3.50
CA THR A 54 -4.82 8.01 -4.49
C THR A 54 -5.72 6.77 -4.50
N TYR A 55 -6.31 6.40 -3.35
CA TYR A 55 -7.30 5.32 -3.30
C TYR A 55 -8.60 5.73 -3.99
N VAL A 56 -9.01 7.00 -3.88
CA VAL A 56 -10.21 7.51 -4.53
C VAL A 56 -10.01 7.66 -6.04
N LEU A 57 -8.83 8.12 -6.46
CA LEU A 57 -8.52 8.35 -7.88
C LEU A 57 -8.17 7.08 -8.67
N ASN A 58 -8.17 5.90 -8.06
CA ASN A 58 -7.81 4.61 -8.67
C ASN A 58 -6.41 4.53 -9.33
N ASN A 59 -5.54 5.54 -9.14
CA ASN A 59 -4.15 5.56 -9.62
C ASN A 59 -3.19 4.81 -8.66
N LEU A 60 -3.67 3.76 -7.98
CA LEU A 60 -2.92 3.08 -6.94
C LEU A 60 -1.74 2.29 -7.52
N GLY A 61 -0.54 2.57 -6.99
CA GLY A 61 0.64 1.72 -7.19
C GLY A 61 1.37 1.85 -8.52
N GLU A 62 0.79 2.50 -9.54
CA GLU A 62 1.46 2.69 -10.84
C GLU A 62 2.43 3.88 -10.86
N ASN A 63 2.27 4.86 -9.95
CA ASN A 63 3.22 5.98 -9.83
C ASN A 63 4.42 5.59 -8.94
N PRO A 64 5.66 5.57 -9.48
CA PRO A 64 6.84 5.14 -8.72
C PRO A 64 7.17 6.01 -7.52
N LEU A 65 6.99 7.34 -7.62
CA LEU A 65 7.27 8.27 -6.53
C LEU A 65 6.34 8.03 -5.35
N TYR A 66 5.04 7.84 -5.64
CA TYR A 66 4.06 7.55 -4.60
C TYR A 66 4.31 6.18 -3.96
N ALA A 67 4.60 5.15 -4.76
CA ALA A 67 4.91 3.82 -4.24
C ALA A 67 6.16 3.84 -3.35
N THR A 68 7.21 4.55 -3.77
CA THR A 68 8.44 4.76 -2.97
C THR A 68 8.13 5.48 -1.67
N PHE A 69 7.36 6.58 -1.73
CA PHE A 69 6.92 7.29 -0.54
C PHE A 69 6.15 6.38 0.42
N ARG A 70 5.23 5.55 -0.06
CA ARG A 70 4.44 4.62 0.77
C ARG A 70 5.25 3.44 1.31
N ALA A 71 6.36 3.08 0.66
CA ALA A 71 7.23 2.00 1.12
C ALA A 71 7.98 2.37 2.40
N TYR A 72 8.25 3.67 2.64
CA TYR A 72 8.83 4.11 3.91
C TYR A 72 7.97 3.67 5.10
N PRO A 73 8.60 3.10 6.15
CA PRO A 73 7.89 2.71 7.37
C PRO A 73 7.12 3.88 7.98
N TYR A 74 5.96 3.58 8.55
CA TYR A 74 5.13 4.52 9.31
C TYR A 74 4.49 5.67 8.51
N THR A 75 4.56 5.67 7.18
CA THR A 75 3.89 6.70 6.35
C THR A 75 2.38 6.72 6.56
N GLU A 76 1.78 5.60 7.00
CA GLU A 76 0.37 5.53 7.33
C GLU A 76 0.01 6.44 8.53
N LEU A 77 0.97 6.80 9.40
CA LEU A 77 0.73 7.75 10.50
C LEU A 77 0.35 9.13 9.99
N LEU A 78 0.71 9.52 8.76
CA LEU A 78 0.32 10.81 8.20
C LEU A 78 -1.19 10.99 8.11
N ILE A 79 -1.96 9.89 8.10
CA ILE A 79 -3.42 9.95 8.11
C ILE A 79 -3.96 10.68 9.35
N ILE A 80 -3.29 10.60 10.50
CA ILE A 80 -3.74 11.20 11.76
C ILE A 80 -3.70 12.73 11.73
N LEU A 81 -2.96 13.32 10.78
CA LEU A 81 -2.81 14.77 10.64
C LEU A 81 -4.11 15.48 10.23
N SER A 82 -5.16 14.74 9.87
CA SER A 82 -6.51 15.28 9.67
C SER A 82 -7.29 15.52 10.97
N ALA A 83 -6.93 14.81 12.06
CA ALA A 83 -7.66 14.87 13.32
C ALA A 83 -7.70 16.28 13.96
N PRO A 84 -6.61 17.10 13.92
CA PRO A 84 -6.65 18.48 14.40
C PRO A 84 -7.67 19.37 13.68
N LEU A 85 -7.87 19.19 12.37
CA LEU A 85 -8.86 19.93 11.60
C LEU A 85 -10.27 19.59 12.06
N ILE A 86 -10.56 18.29 12.20
CA ILE A 86 -11.87 17.82 12.66
C ILE A 86 -12.16 18.30 14.09
N GLY A 87 -11.18 18.26 14.99
CA GLY A 87 -11.34 18.79 16.35
C GLY A 87 -11.53 20.31 16.38
N THR A 88 -10.87 21.05 15.48
CA THR A 88 -11.07 22.49 15.33
C THR A 88 -12.48 22.82 14.80
N LEU A 89 -12.95 22.07 13.79
CA LEU A 89 -14.31 22.20 13.26
C LEU A 89 -15.38 21.84 14.30
N HIS A 90 -15.17 20.75 15.05
CA HIS A 90 -16.03 20.37 16.17
C HIS A 90 -16.21 21.52 17.17
N ARG A 91 -15.13 22.22 17.51
CA ARG A 91 -15.18 23.37 18.41
C ARG A 91 -15.94 24.55 17.81
N LEU A 92 -15.81 24.80 16.51
CA LEU A 92 -16.57 25.84 15.80
C LEU A 92 -18.07 25.54 15.74
N LEU A 93 -18.45 24.27 15.68
CA LEU A 93 -19.84 23.84 15.61
C LEU A 93 -20.50 23.71 17.00
N THR A 94 -19.72 23.69 18.08
CA THR A 94 -20.21 23.50 19.47
C THR A 94 -20.05 24.73 20.36
N THR A 95 -20.08 25.93 19.76
CA THR A 95 -19.71 27.24 20.35
C THR A 95 -20.25 27.54 21.74
N HIS A 96 -21.41 27.00 22.15
CA HIS A 96 -22.02 27.33 23.45
C HIS A 96 -22.22 26.17 24.44
N LYS A 97 -22.50 24.95 23.96
CA LYS A 97 -22.67 23.74 24.79
C LYS A 97 -22.13 22.53 24.05
N ARG A 98 -21.56 21.56 24.78
CA ARG A 98 -21.16 20.27 24.21
C ARG A 98 -22.40 19.58 23.65
N ASN A 99 -22.50 19.54 22.32
CA ASN A 99 -23.54 18.78 21.64
C ASN A 99 -23.00 17.35 21.39
N PRO A 100 -23.57 16.32 22.04
CA PRO A 100 -23.10 14.94 21.90
C PRO A 100 -23.28 14.42 20.47
N VAL A 101 -24.31 14.87 19.75
CA VAL A 101 -24.57 14.47 18.35
C VAL A 101 -23.46 14.96 17.43
N ILE A 102 -23.11 16.25 17.51
CA ILE A 102 -22.01 16.83 16.70
C ILE A 102 -20.68 16.15 17.04
N THR A 103 -20.46 15.84 18.32
CA THR A 103 -19.27 15.12 18.78
C THR A 103 -19.21 13.72 18.16
N GLY A 104 -20.31 12.96 18.24
CA GLY A 104 -20.41 11.63 17.65
C GLY A 104 -20.17 11.64 16.14
N LEU A 105 -20.78 12.58 15.41
CA LEU A 105 -20.57 12.73 13.96
C LEU A 105 -19.12 13.02 13.61
N CYS A 106 -18.47 13.95 14.32
CA CYS A 106 -17.05 14.26 14.09
C CYS A 106 -16.15 13.04 14.35
N LEU A 107 -16.44 12.28 15.41
CA LEU A 107 -15.69 11.06 15.71
C LEU A 107 -15.90 9.99 14.64
N ILE A 108 -17.13 9.77 14.18
CA ILE A 108 -17.42 8.82 13.10
C ILE A 108 -16.67 9.21 11.83
N ILE A 109 -16.77 10.47 11.39
CA ILE A 109 -16.08 10.97 10.18
C ILE A 109 -14.57 10.76 10.31
N MET A 110 -13.99 11.12 11.45
CA MET A 110 -12.56 10.98 11.71
C MET A 110 -12.13 9.51 11.69
N LEU A 111 -12.83 8.64 12.43
CA LEU A 111 -12.48 7.23 12.54
C LEU A 111 -12.66 6.51 11.19
N SER A 112 -13.72 6.83 10.44
CA SER A 112 -13.91 6.32 9.08
C SER A 112 -12.78 6.74 8.16
N TYR A 113 -12.39 8.01 8.17
CA TYR A 113 -11.30 8.54 7.37
C TYR A 113 -9.94 7.88 7.71
N VAL A 114 -9.61 7.77 9.00
CA VAL A 114 -8.38 7.12 9.48
C VAL A 114 -8.33 5.64 9.13
N SER A 115 -9.49 4.99 9.02
CA SER A 115 -9.59 3.57 8.67
C SER A 115 -9.44 3.29 7.18
N LEU A 116 -9.58 4.28 6.29
CA LEU A 116 -9.55 4.08 4.84
C LEU A 116 -8.33 3.31 4.32
N PRO A 117 -7.07 3.66 4.70
CA PRO A 117 -5.89 2.96 4.20
C PRO A 117 -5.80 1.49 4.65
N PHE A 118 -6.54 1.12 5.70
CA PHE A 118 -6.55 -0.21 6.33
C PHE A 118 -7.84 -0.99 6.02
N ALA A 119 -8.78 -0.39 5.28
CA ALA A 119 -10.11 -0.94 5.07
C ALA A 119 -10.08 -2.28 4.32
N LYS A 120 -9.14 -2.47 3.40
CA LYS A 120 -9.06 -3.69 2.58
C LYS A 120 -8.86 -4.96 3.43
N PRO A 121 -7.81 -5.11 4.25
CA PRO A 121 -7.66 -6.27 5.13
C PRO A 121 -8.81 -6.45 6.13
N LEU A 122 -9.43 -5.34 6.58
CA LEU A 122 -10.54 -5.37 7.54
C LEU A 122 -11.85 -5.88 6.94
N ILE A 123 -12.20 -5.41 5.74
CA ILE A 123 -13.47 -5.74 5.08
C ILE A 123 -13.34 -7.06 4.30
N ARG A 124 -12.16 -7.32 3.73
CA ARG A 124 -11.88 -8.46 2.86
C ARG A 124 -10.60 -9.16 3.31
N PRO A 125 -10.60 -9.82 4.48
CA PRO A 125 -9.44 -10.56 4.95
C PRO A 125 -9.07 -11.66 3.96
N LEU A 126 -7.77 -11.92 3.82
CA LEU A 126 -7.27 -13.03 3.03
C LEU A 126 -7.72 -14.38 3.63
N GLN A 127 -7.97 -15.36 2.77
CA GLN A 127 -8.24 -16.72 3.20
C GLN A 127 -7.01 -17.31 3.88
N LYS A 128 -7.21 -18.12 4.93
CA LYS A 128 -6.11 -18.60 5.78
C LYS A 128 -5.36 -19.82 5.22
N ASP A 129 -5.94 -20.50 4.24
CA ASP A 129 -5.44 -21.79 3.76
C ASP A 129 -4.54 -21.62 2.52
N LEU A 130 -3.52 -20.77 2.64
CA LEU A 130 -2.48 -20.62 1.62
C LEU A 130 -1.58 -21.86 1.63
N GLN A 131 -1.38 -22.46 0.45
CA GLN A 131 -0.81 -23.81 0.34
C GLN A 131 0.70 -23.82 0.09
N ASN A 132 1.32 -22.66 -0.12
CA ASN A 132 2.77 -22.51 -0.35
C ASN A 132 3.30 -23.47 -1.44
N LYS A 133 2.56 -23.56 -2.54
CA LYS A 133 2.90 -24.45 -3.66
C LYS A 133 4.10 -23.91 -4.43
N TRP A 134 4.91 -24.82 -4.93
CA TRP A 134 6.05 -24.52 -5.79
C TRP A 134 6.00 -25.34 -7.07
N SER A 135 6.46 -24.76 -8.16
CA SER A 135 6.64 -25.44 -9.45
C SER A 135 7.89 -24.89 -10.14
N ASN A 136 8.91 -25.72 -10.35
CA ASN A 136 10.15 -25.34 -11.02
C ASN A 136 10.77 -24.03 -10.47
N ASP A 137 10.92 -23.96 -9.15
CA ASP A 137 11.42 -22.81 -8.37
C ASP A 137 10.55 -21.54 -8.42
N VAL A 138 9.32 -21.65 -8.93
CA VAL A 138 8.32 -20.57 -8.90
C VAL A 138 7.30 -20.84 -7.83
N ALA A 139 7.05 -19.87 -6.95
CA ALA A 139 5.95 -19.95 -6.00
C ALA A 139 4.62 -19.79 -6.74
N ILE A 140 3.73 -20.76 -6.59
CA ILE A 140 2.41 -20.78 -7.23
C ILE A 140 1.39 -20.15 -6.28
N GLN A 141 0.63 -19.18 -6.78
CA GLN A 141 -0.36 -18.51 -5.97
C GLN A 141 -1.52 -19.44 -5.63
N THR A 142 -1.96 -19.41 -4.38
CA THR A 142 -3.15 -20.13 -3.93
C THR A 142 -4.43 -19.35 -4.26
N THR A 143 -4.38 -18.02 -4.27
CA THR A 143 -5.55 -17.15 -4.51
C THR A 143 -5.24 -16.08 -5.54
N ALA A 144 -6.27 -15.45 -6.12
CA ALA A 144 -6.10 -14.36 -7.09
C ALA A 144 -5.38 -13.12 -6.53
N SER A 145 -5.39 -12.91 -5.21
CA SER A 145 -4.82 -11.71 -4.57
C SER A 145 -3.36 -11.86 -4.11
N THR A 146 -2.78 -13.06 -4.25
CA THR A 146 -1.44 -13.41 -3.77
C THR A 146 -0.37 -13.49 -4.86
N CYS A 147 -0.65 -13.05 -6.10
CA CYS A 147 0.35 -12.98 -7.17
C CYS A 147 1.60 -12.15 -6.82
N GLY A 148 1.42 -11.05 -6.09
CA GLY A 148 2.53 -10.23 -5.55
C GLY A 148 3.41 -10.99 -4.55
N PRO A 149 2.83 -11.53 -3.46
CA PRO A 149 3.54 -12.41 -2.52
C PRO A 149 4.27 -13.58 -3.19
N SER A 150 3.62 -14.29 -4.12
CA SER A 150 4.25 -15.38 -4.88
C SER A 150 5.39 -14.90 -5.77
N SER A 151 5.26 -13.74 -6.41
CA SER A 151 6.34 -13.14 -7.19
C SER A 151 7.55 -12.80 -6.32
N LEU A 152 7.31 -12.22 -5.13
CA LEU A 152 8.40 -11.90 -4.19
C LEU A 152 9.07 -13.18 -3.64
N ALA A 153 8.30 -14.21 -3.29
CA ALA A 153 8.85 -15.51 -2.87
C ALA A 153 9.73 -16.12 -3.96
N THR A 154 9.32 -16.01 -5.22
CA THR A 154 10.08 -16.48 -6.37
C THR A 154 11.40 -15.71 -6.51
N ILE A 155 11.39 -14.38 -6.34
CA ILE A 155 12.63 -13.57 -6.36
C ILE A 155 13.55 -13.94 -5.19
N PHE A 156 13.02 -14.13 -3.98
CA PHE A 156 13.84 -14.57 -2.85
C PHE A 156 14.49 -15.92 -3.15
N LYS A 157 13.72 -16.88 -3.69
CA LYS A 157 14.24 -18.18 -4.11
C LYS A 157 15.34 -18.06 -5.16
N TYR A 158 15.17 -17.18 -6.15
CA TYR A 158 16.18 -16.86 -7.17
C TYR A 158 17.50 -16.41 -6.55
N TYR A 159 17.46 -15.64 -5.46
CA TYR A 159 18.64 -15.22 -4.70
C TYR A 159 19.07 -16.19 -3.59
N GLY A 160 18.51 -17.42 -3.55
CA GLY A 160 18.86 -18.43 -2.55
C GLY A 160 18.30 -18.17 -1.15
N LYS A 161 17.32 -17.28 -1.01
CA LYS A 161 16.58 -17.05 0.25
C LYS A 161 15.24 -17.77 0.21
N GLU A 162 14.95 -18.55 1.23
CA GLU A 162 13.65 -19.22 1.36
C GLU A 162 12.64 -18.31 2.07
N ASP A 163 11.45 -18.19 1.48
CA ASP A 163 10.25 -17.67 2.12
C ASP A 163 9.03 -18.19 1.39
N THR A 164 7.85 -18.07 1.99
CA THR A 164 6.61 -18.66 1.48
C THR A 164 5.60 -17.61 1.06
N GLU A 165 4.72 -17.94 0.11
CA GLU A 165 3.56 -17.12 -0.25
C GLU A 165 2.79 -16.67 1.00
N ALA A 166 2.52 -17.60 1.92
CA ALA A 166 1.73 -17.34 3.11
C ALA A 166 2.40 -16.35 4.06
N ASN A 167 3.69 -16.51 4.33
CA ASN A 167 4.41 -15.60 5.20
C ASN A 167 4.51 -14.21 4.55
N ILE A 168 4.90 -14.11 3.27
CA ILE A 168 4.96 -12.82 2.58
C ILE A 168 3.61 -12.14 2.54
N ALA A 169 2.53 -12.86 2.23
CA ALA A 169 1.18 -12.30 2.20
C ALA A 169 0.76 -11.73 3.57
N LYS A 170 1.13 -12.42 4.65
CA LYS A 170 0.91 -11.95 6.02
C LYS A 170 1.71 -10.68 6.32
N GLN A 171 2.99 -10.65 6.00
CA GLN A 171 3.87 -9.51 6.28
C GLN A 171 3.53 -8.30 5.40
N ALA A 172 3.05 -8.55 4.18
CA ALA A 172 2.62 -7.51 3.25
C ALA A 172 1.16 -7.06 3.46
N TYR A 173 0.49 -7.53 4.52
CA TYR A 173 -0.92 -7.24 4.83
C TYR A 173 -1.87 -7.49 3.64
N THR A 174 -1.62 -8.56 2.89
CA THR A 174 -2.44 -8.95 1.75
C THR A 174 -3.90 -9.15 2.16
N SER A 175 -4.79 -8.64 1.33
CA SER A 175 -6.24 -8.81 1.47
C SER A 175 -6.78 -9.75 0.39
N ALA A 176 -8.05 -10.14 0.48
CA ALA A 176 -8.70 -10.92 -0.58
C ALA A 176 -8.92 -10.12 -1.88
N SER A 177 -8.71 -8.79 -1.89
CA SER A 177 -8.80 -8.00 -3.13
C SER A 177 -7.46 -7.84 -3.84
N SER A 178 -6.36 -7.63 -3.10
CA SER A 178 -5.02 -7.43 -3.66
C SER A 178 -3.97 -7.36 -2.55
N THR A 179 -2.70 -7.29 -2.97
CA THR A 179 -1.58 -6.83 -2.15
C THR A 179 -1.07 -5.48 -2.66
N GLU A 180 -0.88 -4.50 -1.77
CA GLU A 180 -0.24 -3.24 -2.11
C GLU A 180 1.27 -3.41 -2.33
N ASN A 181 1.78 -2.92 -3.46
CA ASN A 181 3.17 -3.11 -3.87
C ASN A 181 4.20 -2.49 -2.91
N TRP A 182 3.87 -1.40 -2.23
CA TRP A 182 4.76 -0.80 -1.22
C TRP A 182 4.95 -1.68 0.03
N TYR A 183 3.97 -2.52 0.37
CA TYR A 183 4.15 -3.49 1.47
C TYR A 183 5.07 -4.64 1.06
N LEU A 184 5.03 -5.08 -0.21
CA LEU A 184 6.00 -6.03 -0.75
C LEU A 184 7.42 -5.46 -0.71
N ALA A 185 7.59 -4.22 -1.16
CA ALA A 185 8.88 -3.53 -1.13
C ALA A 185 9.42 -3.35 0.30
N ARG A 186 8.56 -2.93 1.25
CA ARG A 186 8.93 -2.82 2.66
C ARG A 186 9.38 -4.17 3.23
N TYR A 187 8.66 -5.24 2.92
CA TYR A 187 9.06 -6.56 3.38
C TYR A 187 10.37 -7.03 2.75
N ALA A 188 10.59 -6.78 1.45
CA ALA A 188 11.87 -7.04 0.80
C ALA A 188 13.03 -6.30 1.50
N ASP A 189 12.82 -5.03 1.86
CA ASP A 189 13.78 -4.21 2.59
C ASP A 189 14.12 -4.78 3.98
N GLU A 190 13.10 -5.18 4.74
CA GLU A 190 13.24 -5.88 6.02
C GLU A 190 14.00 -7.20 5.89
N GLN A 191 13.88 -7.86 4.73
CA GLN A 191 14.58 -9.09 4.40
C GLN A 191 16.00 -8.87 3.86
N GLY A 192 16.50 -7.62 3.84
CA GLY A 192 17.87 -7.29 3.46
C GLY A 192 18.08 -7.05 1.95
N PHE A 193 17.01 -6.80 1.20
CA PHE A 193 17.08 -6.44 -0.22
C PHE A 193 16.94 -4.93 -0.41
N ASN A 194 17.48 -4.42 -1.50
CA ASN A 194 17.13 -3.11 -2.04
C ASN A 194 15.93 -3.26 -2.98
N TYR A 195 15.14 -2.19 -3.08
CA TYR A 195 14.02 -2.12 -4.01
C TYR A 195 14.01 -0.81 -4.80
N GLN A 196 13.44 -0.85 -6.00
CA GLN A 196 13.20 0.35 -6.80
C GLN A 196 11.88 0.22 -7.55
N PHE A 197 11.00 1.21 -7.39
CA PHE A 197 9.83 1.37 -8.24
C PHE A 197 10.21 2.12 -9.50
N LEU A 198 9.82 1.59 -10.66
CA LEU A 198 10.13 2.16 -11.96
C LEU A 198 8.90 2.11 -12.87
N THR A 199 8.85 3.03 -13.84
CA THR A 199 7.95 2.96 -14.99
C THR A 199 8.79 2.85 -16.25
N ILE A 200 8.80 1.68 -16.87
CA ILE A 200 9.63 1.37 -18.05
C ILE A 200 8.70 0.90 -19.15
N ALA A 201 8.83 1.42 -20.38
CA ALA A 201 7.91 1.06 -21.47
C ALA A 201 8.24 -0.28 -22.13
N GLY A 202 9.53 -0.63 -22.25
CA GLY A 202 10.01 -1.83 -22.96
C GLY A 202 10.54 -2.89 -22.00
N LEU A 203 10.13 -4.15 -22.21
CA LEU A 203 10.57 -5.31 -21.41
C LEU A 203 12.08 -5.54 -21.47
N ASP A 204 12.70 -5.23 -22.61
CA ASP A 204 14.13 -5.30 -22.88
C ASP A 204 14.97 -4.38 -22.00
N LYS A 205 14.36 -3.35 -21.41
CA LYS A 205 15.04 -2.35 -20.58
C LYS A 205 14.83 -2.56 -19.08
N ILE A 206 14.03 -3.55 -18.71
CA ILE A 206 13.70 -3.81 -17.31
C ILE A 206 14.93 -4.45 -16.65
N PRO A 207 15.41 -3.91 -15.53
CA PRO A 207 16.45 -4.59 -14.75
C PRO A 207 15.86 -5.83 -14.08
N THR A 208 16.59 -6.94 -14.12
CA THR A 208 16.12 -8.24 -13.64
C THR A 208 16.94 -8.76 -12.45
N PRO A 209 16.35 -9.57 -11.56
CA PRO A 209 14.94 -9.94 -11.49
C PRO A 209 14.03 -8.82 -10.97
N ALA A 210 12.81 -8.73 -11.51
CA ALA A 210 11.82 -7.74 -11.08
C ALA A 210 10.39 -8.30 -11.09
N ILE A 211 9.55 -7.76 -10.20
CA ILE A 211 8.10 -7.95 -10.27
C ILE A 211 7.55 -6.93 -11.26
N ILE A 212 6.86 -7.38 -12.29
CA ILE A 212 6.31 -6.52 -13.34
C ILE A 212 4.77 -6.59 -13.37
N GLY A 213 4.16 -5.45 -13.69
CA GLY A 213 2.71 -5.36 -13.84
C GLY A 213 2.27 -5.76 -15.25
N VAL A 214 1.31 -6.68 -15.32
CA VAL A 214 0.69 -7.08 -16.59
C VAL A 214 -0.83 -7.10 -16.45
N ARG A 215 -1.52 -7.18 -17.58
CA ARG A 215 -2.95 -7.48 -17.63
C ARG A 215 -3.18 -8.82 -18.33
N LEU A 216 -3.95 -9.67 -17.67
CA LEU A 216 -4.52 -10.91 -18.20
C LEU A 216 -5.98 -10.62 -18.55
N GLY A 217 -6.25 -10.34 -19.83
CA GLY A 217 -7.52 -9.75 -20.26
C GLY A 217 -7.77 -8.38 -19.60
N ASN A 218 -8.82 -8.29 -18.78
CA ASN A 218 -9.20 -7.08 -18.05
C ASN A 218 -8.70 -7.04 -16.59
N MET A 219 -8.03 -8.10 -16.12
CA MET A 219 -7.54 -8.18 -14.74
C MET A 219 -6.07 -7.80 -14.66
N GLY A 220 -5.72 -6.96 -13.67
CA GLY A 220 -4.32 -6.70 -13.32
C GLY A 220 -3.70 -7.93 -12.65
N HIS A 221 -2.43 -8.19 -12.96
CA HIS A 221 -1.66 -9.32 -12.44
C HIS A 221 -0.20 -8.93 -12.26
N PHE A 222 0.48 -9.58 -11.32
CA PHE A 222 1.92 -9.46 -11.14
C PHE A 222 2.60 -10.77 -11.52
N ILE A 223 3.66 -10.66 -12.31
CA ILE A 223 4.54 -11.76 -12.68
C ILE A 223 5.99 -11.35 -12.40
N THR A 224 6.89 -12.32 -12.33
CA THR A 224 8.32 -12.07 -12.18
C THR A 224 9.03 -12.20 -13.51
N LEU A 225 9.75 -11.16 -13.91
CA LEU A 225 10.75 -11.23 -14.97
C LEU A 225 12.08 -11.57 -14.32
N LEU A 226 12.55 -12.81 -14.51
CA LEU A 226 13.78 -13.32 -13.90
C LEU A 226 15.02 -12.93 -14.69
N ASN A 227 14.92 -12.95 -16.02
CA ASN A 227 16.00 -12.60 -16.93
C ASN A 227 15.45 -12.12 -18.29
N ASN A 228 16.21 -11.31 -19.03
CA ASN A 228 15.86 -10.79 -20.35
C ASN A 228 17.05 -10.80 -21.34
N ASP A 229 17.67 -11.96 -21.51
CA ASP A 229 18.81 -12.11 -22.42
C ASP A 229 18.39 -12.40 -23.87
N ASN A 230 19.04 -11.72 -24.83
CA ASN A 230 18.95 -12.02 -26.26
C ASN A 230 17.51 -12.07 -26.84
N GLY A 231 16.58 -11.29 -26.29
CA GLY A 231 15.19 -11.24 -26.73
C GLY A 231 14.32 -12.43 -26.28
N LEU A 232 14.85 -13.28 -25.39
CA LEU A 232 14.11 -14.31 -24.66
C LEU A 232 13.91 -13.85 -23.21
N TYR A 233 12.65 -13.78 -22.79
CA TYR A 233 12.25 -13.36 -21.46
C TYR A 233 11.99 -14.60 -20.61
N GLU A 234 12.77 -14.77 -19.53
CA GLU A 234 12.49 -15.78 -18.51
C GLU A 234 11.43 -15.22 -17.57
N ILE A 235 10.20 -15.74 -17.71
CA ILE A 235 9.03 -15.32 -16.95
C ILE A 235 8.67 -16.39 -15.93
N ALA A 236 8.54 -16.00 -14.68
CA ALA A 236 7.89 -16.79 -13.65
C ALA A 236 6.51 -16.18 -13.33
N ASP A 237 5.47 -16.84 -13.84
CA ASP A 237 4.07 -16.48 -13.58
C ASP A 237 3.53 -17.39 -12.47
N SER A 238 3.05 -16.79 -11.38
CA SER A 238 2.50 -17.53 -10.24
C SER A 238 1.25 -18.35 -10.56
N LEU A 239 0.66 -18.20 -11.77
CA LEU A 239 -0.43 -19.04 -12.26
C LEU A 239 0.02 -20.28 -13.04
N SER A 240 1.18 -20.23 -13.72
CA SER A 240 1.59 -21.29 -14.65
C SER A 240 3.01 -21.82 -14.43
N GLY A 241 3.77 -21.22 -13.51
CA GLY A 241 5.18 -21.51 -13.32
C GLY A 241 6.10 -20.78 -14.31
N LYS A 242 7.29 -21.36 -14.50
CA LYS A 242 8.38 -20.79 -15.30
C LYS A 242 8.19 -21.02 -16.80
N SER A 243 8.50 -20.02 -17.61
CA SER A 243 8.47 -20.10 -19.08
C SER A 243 9.51 -19.17 -19.71
N PHE A 244 9.96 -19.51 -20.92
CA PHE A 244 10.81 -18.66 -21.75
C PHE A 244 9.99 -18.19 -22.93
N LEU A 245 9.82 -16.89 -23.08
CA LEU A 245 8.96 -16.30 -24.10
C LEU A 245 9.74 -15.36 -25.00
N SER A 246 9.48 -15.37 -26.30
CA SER A 246 9.83 -14.24 -27.17
C SER A 246 8.93 -13.04 -26.85
N LEU A 247 9.29 -11.86 -27.36
CA LEU A 247 8.44 -10.66 -27.21
C LEU A 247 7.03 -10.89 -27.80
N GLU A 248 6.95 -11.58 -28.93
CA GLU A 248 5.67 -11.88 -29.57
C GLU A 248 4.81 -12.79 -28.70
N GLN A 249 5.39 -13.88 -28.18
CA GLN A 249 4.69 -14.81 -27.29
C GLN A 249 4.25 -14.13 -25.98
N PHE A 250 5.10 -13.24 -25.44
CA PHE A 250 4.73 -12.43 -24.28
C PHE A 250 3.50 -11.57 -24.59
N ASN A 251 3.51 -10.83 -25.70
CA ASN A 251 2.42 -9.92 -26.07
C ASN A 251 1.12 -10.64 -26.45
N GLN A 252 1.20 -11.88 -26.92
CA GLN A 252 0.02 -12.73 -27.13
C GLN A 252 -0.65 -13.13 -25.81
N ARG A 253 0.13 -13.31 -24.74
CA ARG A 253 -0.35 -13.77 -23.44
C ARG A 253 -0.68 -12.64 -22.47
N TYR A 254 0.08 -11.56 -22.51
CA TYR A 254 0.04 -10.49 -21.52
C TYR A 254 0.03 -9.12 -22.20
N ARG A 255 -0.63 -8.16 -21.55
CA ARG A 255 -0.43 -6.74 -21.83
C ARG A 255 0.39 -6.11 -20.72
N TYR A 256 1.64 -5.77 -20.99
CA TYR A 256 2.51 -5.07 -20.03
C TYR A 256 1.95 -3.69 -19.67
N THR A 257 2.02 -3.31 -18.39
CA THR A 257 1.48 -2.02 -17.90
C THR A 257 2.55 -0.94 -17.75
N GLY A 258 3.82 -1.29 -17.87
CA GLY A 258 4.94 -0.38 -17.61
C GLY A 258 5.40 -0.35 -16.15
N PHE A 259 4.64 -0.95 -15.22
CA PHE A 259 5.02 -1.01 -13.81
C PHE A 259 6.14 -2.02 -13.56
N VAL A 260 7.13 -1.62 -12.77
CA VAL A 260 8.26 -2.46 -12.34
C VAL A 260 8.56 -2.20 -10.86
N LEU A 261 8.71 -3.28 -10.10
CA LEU A 261 9.33 -3.32 -8.79
C LEU A 261 10.59 -4.19 -8.90
N HIS A 262 11.72 -3.53 -9.06
CA HIS A 262 13.03 -4.16 -9.16
C HIS A 262 13.57 -4.46 -7.76
N ILE A 263 14.13 -5.66 -7.55
CA ILE A 263 14.58 -6.13 -6.24
C ILE A 263 15.98 -6.74 -6.38
N THR A 264 16.91 -6.26 -5.56
CA THR A 264 18.32 -6.66 -5.61
C THR A 264 18.87 -6.93 -4.22
N PRO A 265 19.90 -7.78 -4.06
CA PRO A 265 20.60 -7.92 -2.78
C PRO A 265 21.22 -6.59 -2.35
N ARG A 266 21.43 -6.43 -1.04
CA ARG A 266 22.24 -5.32 -0.48
C ARG A 266 23.73 -5.59 -0.57
#